data_AF-A0A966AUA3-F1
#
_entry.id   AF-A0A966AUA3-F1
#
_cell.length_a   1.000
_cell.length_b   1.000
_cell.length_c   1.000
_cell.angle_alpha   90.00
_cell.angle_beta   90.00
_cell.angle_gamma   90.00
#
_symmetry.space_group_name_H-M   'P 1'
#
loop_
_entity.id
_entity.type
_entity.pdbx_description
1 polymer ?
#
loop_
_entity_poly.entity_id
_entity_poly.type
_entity_poly.pdbx_seq_one_letter_code
_entity_poly.pdbx_strand_id
1 'polypeptide(L)'
;MQPEPHKSNEPPQGATDEVRRAGPIGKVLLLSRLLGLFRDMALTAMLGSTATAEALRAALRIPVMLRDMISEGTLSASFSPAYREQQQSQNPEAALLFSRAALSSLLLLLGITLTLLAWNAEAVMTLIFPGLVLHEEAVDNFRRLLPYLALVPLMAFSRALFIATGRTLPLSSLKPFRMPP
;
A
#
# COMPACT_ATOMS: atom_id res chain seq x y z
N MET A 1 -31.68 49.60 -17.54
CA MET A 1 -31.92 48.70 -16.40
C MET A 1 -32.91 47.63 -16.85
N GLN A 2 -32.42 46.51 -17.36
CA GLN A 2 -33.19 45.30 -17.59
C GLN A 2 -32.38 44.17 -16.94
N PRO A 3 -32.97 43.36 -16.04
CA PRO A 3 -32.26 42.27 -15.40
C PRO A 3 -32.19 41.07 -16.36
N GLU A 4 -30.97 40.58 -16.59
CA GLU A 4 -30.69 39.29 -17.24
C GLU A 4 -31.33 38.13 -16.45
N PRO A 5 -31.97 37.14 -17.10
CA PRO A 5 -32.58 36.03 -16.41
C PRO A 5 -31.50 35.06 -15.94
N HIS A 6 -31.48 34.84 -14.63
CA HIS A 6 -30.64 33.87 -13.94
C HIS A 6 -30.85 32.47 -14.54
N LYS A 7 -29.86 31.95 -15.29
CA LYS A 7 -29.87 30.56 -15.73
C LYS A 7 -29.76 29.62 -14.54
N SER A 8 -30.65 28.66 -14.58
CA SER A 8 -31.00 27.60 -13.64
C SER A 8 -29.87 26.66 -13.27
N ASN A 9 -29.96 26.16 -12.04
CA ASN A 9 -29.19 25.07 -11.43
C ASN A 9 -29.24 23.77 -12.26
N GLU A 10 -28.38 23.61 -13.26
CA GLU A 10 -28.06 22.28 -13.80
C GLU A 10 -26.88 21.70 -13.00
N PRO A 11 -26.99 20.47 -12.43
CA PRO A 11 -25.84 19.82 -11.81
C PRO A 11 -24.76 19.57 -12.88
N PRO A 12 -23.47 19.74 -12.56
CA PRO A 12 -22.40 19.63 -13.53
C PRO A 12 -22.40 18.23 -14.17
N GLN A 13 -22.50 18.18 -15.50
CA GLN A 13 -22.62 16.96 -16.32
C GLN A 13 -21.49 15.92 -16.10
N GLY A 14 -20.39 16.30 -15.43
CA GLY A 14 -19.32 15.38 -15.02
C GLY A 14 -19.65 14.48 -13.81
N ALA A 15 -20.58 14.87 -12.94
CA ALA A 15 -20.88 14.14 -11.71
C ALA A 15 -21.52 12.76 -11.97
N THR A 16 -22.33 12.63 -13.02
CA THR A 16 -22.97 11.36 -13.41
C THR A 16 -21.99 10.35 -14.01
N ASP A 17 -20.95 10.83 -14.70
CA ASP A 17 -19.89 9.99 -15.26
C ASP A 17 -18.94 9.44 -14.19
N GLU A 18 -18.67 10.22 -13.15
CA GLU A 18 -17.86 9.80 -12.00
C GLU A 18 -18.55 8.71 -11.19
N VAL A 19 -19.85 8.84 -10.93
CA VAL A 19 -20.65 7.81 -10.23
C VAL A 19 -20.71 6.50 -11.04
N ARG A 20 -20.82 6.58 -12.37
CA ARG A 20 -20.83 5.39 -13.24
C ARG A 20 -19.48 4.67 -13.28
N ARG A 21 -18.36 5.41 -13.17
CA ARG A 21 -17.00 4.87 -13.08
C ARG A 21 -16.65 4.33 -11.69
N ALA A 22 -17.33 4.79 -10.64
CA ALA A 22 -17.16 4.29 -9.27
C ALA A 22 -17.78 2.90 -9.05
N GLY A 23 -18.78 2.50 -9.84
CA GLY A 23 -19.47 1.21 -9.69
C GLY A 23 -18.53 -0.02 -9.71
N PRO A 24 -17.64 -0.17 -10.71
CA PRO A 24 -16.66 -1.25 -10.74
C PRO A 24 -15.68 -1.24 -9.56
N ILE A 25 -15.21 -0.06 -9.14
CA ILE A 25 -14.28 0.09 -8.01
C ILE A 25 -14.95 -0.33 -6.71
N GLY A 26 -16.22 0.05 -6.51
CA GLY A 26 -17.03 -0.36 -5.37
C GLY A 26 -17.18 -1.88 -5.26
N LYS A 27 -17.39 -2.57 -6.40
CA LYS A 27 -17.48 -4.05 -6.43
C LYS A 27 -16.17 -4.70 -5.98
N VAL A 28 -15.03 -4.20 -6.45
CA VAL A 28 -13.71 -4.72 -6.06
C VAL A 28 -13.45 -4.50 -4.58
N LEU A 29 -13.77 -3.30 -4.06
CA LEU A 29 -13.59 -2.99 -2.64
C LEU A 29 -14.45 -3.87 -1.73
N LEU A 30 -15.71 -4.10 -2.10
CA LEU A 30 -16.61 -5.00 -1.37
C LEU A 30 -16.09 -6.44 -1.40
N LEU A 31 -15.65 -6.91 -2.57
CA LEU A 31 -15.11 -8.26 -2.71
C LEU A 31 -13.85 -8.46 -1.86
N SER A 32 -12.94 -7.49 -1.83
CA SER A 32 -11.75 -7.54 -0.96
C SER A 32 -12.12 -7.58 0.53
N ARG A 33 -13.14 -6.85 0.95
CA ARG A 33 -13.64 -6.90 2.33
C ARG A 33 -14.26 -8.26 2.67
N LEU A 34 -15.05 -8.83 1.77
CA LEU A 34 -15.64 -10.17 1.94
C LEU A 34 -14.58 -11.26 2.01
N LEU A 35 -13.55 -11.18 1.16
CA LEU A 35 -12.40 -12.10 1.21
C LEU A 35 -11.63 -11.95 2.53
N GLY A 36 -11.47 -10.72 3.04
CA GLY A 36 -10.87 -10.46 4.35
C GLY A 36 -11.67 -11.09 5.50
N LEU A 37 -13.00 -10.95 5.47
CA LEU A 37 -13.89 -11.60 6.44
C LEU A 37 -13.81 -13.12 6.36
N PHE A 38 -13.82 -13.67 5.15
CA PHE A 38 -13.69 -15.11 4.94
C PHE A 38 -12.34 -15.63 5.46
N ARG A 39 -11.25 -14.90 5.22
CA ARG A 39 -9.93 -15.20 5.81
C ARG A 39 -10.01 -15.25 7.33
N ASP A 40 -10.62 -14.25 7.94
CA ASP A 40 -10.67 -14.16 9.40
C ASP A 40 -11.52 -15.28 10.02
N MET A 41 -12.63 -15.65 9.37
CA MET A 41 -13.45 -16.81 9.75
C MET A 41 -12.68 -18.13 9.58
N ALA A 42 -11.99 -18.31 8.45
CA ALA A 42 -11.18 -19.49 8.19
C ALA A 42 -10.05 -19.66 9.20
N LEU A 43 -9.33 -18.59 9.55
CA LEU A 43 -8.28 -18.62 10.57
C LEU A 43 -8.81 -19.04 11.94
N THR A 44 -9.95 -18.47 12.37
CA THR A 44 -10.57 -18.86 13.63
C THR A 44 -11.07 -20.31 13.61
N ALA A 45 -11.60 -20.79 12.49
CA ALA A 45 -12.05 -22.18 12.35
C ALA A 45 -10.89 -23.19 12.33
N MET A 46 -9.78 -22.88 11.65
CA MET A 46 -8.62 -23.77 11.54
C MET A 46 -7.76 -23.81 12.80
N LEU A 47 -7.61 -22.66 13.48
CA LEU A 47 -6.77 -22.56 14.68
C LEU A 47 -7.50 -23.01 15.96
N GLY A 48 -8.82 -23.16 15.92
CA GLY A 48 -9.67 -23.72 16.98
C GLY A 48 -9.80 -22.86 18.25
N SER A 49 -8.79 -22.07 18.58
CA SER A 49 -8.73 -21.14 19.70
C SER A 49 -8.81 -19.70 19.21
N THR A 50 -9.62 -18.88 19.88
CA THR A 50 -9.65 -17.43 19.65
C THR A 50 -8.30 -16.78 19.98
N ALA A 51 -7.58 -17.30 20.98
CA ALA A 51 -6.32 -16.71 21.45
C ALA A 51 -5.16 -16.86 20.44
N THR A 52 -5.05 -18.01 19.76
CA THR A 52 -4.01 -18.22 18.72
C THR A 52 -4.28 -17.35 17.49
N ALA A 53 -5.55 -17.25 17.09
CA ALA A 53 -5.96 -16.34 16.02
C ALA A 53 -5.70 -14.87 16.38
N GLU A 54 -5.91 -14.46 17.63
CA GLU A 54 -5.57 -13.12 18.11
C GLU A 54 -4.07 -12.84 18.11
N ALA A 55 -3.25 -13.79 18.57
CA ALA A 55 -1.79 -13.67 18.53
C ALA A 55 -1.26 -13.48 17.11
N LEU A 56 -1.75 -14.27 16.15
CA LEU A 56 -1.39 -14.14 14.74
C LEU A 56 -1.86 -12.81 14.15
N ARG A 57 -3.08 -12.37 14.46
CA ARG A 57 -3.60 -11.08 13.98
C ARG A 57 -2.78 -9.91 14.55
N ALA A 58 -2.38 -9.97 15.82
CA ALA A 58 -1.51 -8.97 16.43
C ALA A 58 -0.15 -8.92 15.72
N ALA A 59 0.47 -10.08 15.50
CA ALA A 59 1.74 -10.19 14.79
C ALA A 59 1.68 -9.62 13.36
N LEU A 60 0.58 -9.86 12.64
CA LEU A 60 0.39 -9.37 11.27
C LEU A 60 0.12 -7.87 11.17
N ARG A 61 -0.34 -7.22 12.25
CA ARG A 61 -0.83 -5.85 12.21
C ARG A 61 0.24 -4.84 11.84
N ILE A 62 1.43 -4.95 12.44
CA ILE A 62 2.57 -4.06 12.17
C ILE A 62 2.99 -4.14 10.68
N PRO A 63 3.31 -5.33 10.12
CA PRO A 63 3.66 -5.45 8.72
C PRO A 63 2.58 -4.94 7.75
N VAL A 64 1.31 -5.24 8.05
CA VAL A 64 0.19 -4.82 7.21
C VAL A 64 0.06 -3.30 7.21
N MET A 65 0.16 -2.65 8.37
CA MET A 65 0.12 -1.18 8.47
C MET A 65 1.25 -0.54 7.68
N LEU A 66 2.49 -1.02 7.84
CA LEU A 66 3.63 -0.50 7.08
C LEU A 66 3.44 -0.68 5.57
N ARG A 67 2.94 -1.84 5.14
CA ARG A 67 2.61 -2.08 3.74
C ARG A 67 1.59 -1.07 3.24
N ASP A 68 0.51 -0.87 3.97
CA ASP A 68 -0.57 0.01 3.54
C ASP A 68 -0.04 1.45 3.38
N MET A 69 0.71 1.96 4.36
CA MET A 69 1.35 3.30 4.31
C MET A 69 2.31 3.49 3.12
N ILE A 70 3.09 2.46 2.77
CA ILE A 70 4.04 2.54 1.65
C ILE A 70 3.30 2.34 0.31
N SER A 71 2.27 1.49 0.29
CA SER A 71 1.52 1.09 -0.91
C SER A 71 0.50 2.13 -1.37
N GLU A 72 0.05 3.01 -0.47
CA GLU A 72 -0.71 4.23 -0.77
C GLU A 72 0.07 5.21 -1.66
N GLY A 73 1.31 4.88 -1.98
CA GLY A 73 2.09 5.57 -3.00
C GLY A 73 3.01 6.62 -2.42
N THR A 74 3.15 6.71 -1.09
CA THR A 74 4.05 7.66 -0.40
C THR A 74 5.47 7.62 -0.97
N LEU A 75 6.00 6.42 -1.21
CA LEU A 75 7.33 6.25 -1.81
C LEU A 75 7.37 6.68 -3.27
N SER A 76 6.35 6.34 -4.07
CA SER A 76 6.31 6.72 -5.49
C SER A 76 6.09 8.23 -5.67
N ALA A 77 5.25 8.84 -4.84
CA ALA A 77 4.93 10.26 -4.89
C ALA A 77 6.16 11.13 -4.57
N SER A 78 7.01 10.69 -3.64
CA SER A 78 8.26 11.39 -3.30
C SER A 78 9.41 11.06 -4.27
N PHE A 79 9.55 9.79 -4.69
CA PHE A 79 10.67 9.36 -5.55
C PHE A 79 10.53 9.76 -7.02
N SER A 80 9.34 9.59 -7.62
CA SER A 80 9.15 9.78 -9.07
C SER A 80 9.49 11.19 -9.58
N PRO A 81 9.08 12.31 -8.93
CA PRO A 81 9.48 13.65 -9.41
C PRO A 81 10.99 13.87 -9.34
N ALA A 82 11.63 13.47 -8.23
CA ALA A 82 13.08 13.58 -8.07
C ALA A 82 13.85 12.76 -9.12
N TYR A 83 13.37 11.54 -9.44
CA TYR A 83 13.97 10.73 -10.50
C TYR A 83 13.84 11.39 -11.89
N ARG A 84 12.68 11.96 -12.20
CA ARG A 84 12.44 12.63 -13.50
C ARG A 84 13.29 13.88 -13.68
N GLU A 85 13.52 14.64 -12.62
CA GLU A 85 14.43 15.78 -12.64
C GLU A 85 15.85 15.34 -13.02
N GLN A 86 16.35 14.25 -12.42
CA GLN A 86 17.65 13.69 -12.77
C GLN A 86 17.68 13.12 -14.20
N GLN A 87 16.57 12.60 -14.70
CA GLN A 87 16.43 12.10 -16.08
C GLN A 87 16.47 13.22 -17.13
N GLN A 88 15.97 14.41 -16.80
CA GLN A 88 15.99 15.58 -17.68
C GLN A 88 17.32 16.35 -17.65
N SER A 89 18.23 15.97 -16.76
CA SER A 89 19.56 16.56 -16.69
C SER A 89 20.40 16.23 -17.93
N GLN A 90 21.45 17.01 -18.19
CA GLN A 90 22.35 16.81 -19.34
C GLN A 90 23.18 15.51 -19.25
N ASN A 91 23.12 14.79 -18.13
CA ASN A 91 23.85 13.55 -17.94
C ASN A 91 22.90 12.33 -18.02
N PRO A 92 23.02 11.48 -19.06
CA PRO A 92 22.16 10.31 -19.24
C PRO A 92 22.31 9.27 -18.12
N GLU A 93 23.40 9.28 -17.35
CA GLU A 93 23.64 8.35 -16.24
C GLU A 93 23.14 8.85 -14.87
N ALA A 94 22.84 10.15 -14.74
CA ALA A 94 22.49 10.75 -13.45
C ALA A 94 21.26 10.10 -12.81
N ALA A 95 20.22 9.81 -13.59
CA ALA A 95 19.04 9.11 -13.11
C ALA A 95 19.33 7.69 -12.61
N LEU A 96 20.23 6.96 -13.27
CA LEU A 96 20.64 5.63 -12.85
C LEU A 96 21.42 5.68 -11.53
N LEU A 97 22.38 6.60 -11.41
CA LEU A 97 23.14 6.82 -10.18
C LEU A 97 22.22 7.20 -9.01
N PHE A 98 21.26 8.09 -9.24
CA PHE A 98 20.26 8.47 -8.25
C PHE A 98 19.43 7.27 -7.78
N SER A 99 18.92 6.45 -8.71
CA SER A 99 18.13 5.26 -8.35
C SER A 99 18.95 4.23 -7.57
N ARG A 100 20.24 4.05 -7.89
CA ARG A 100 21.15 3.18 -7.14
C ARG A 100 21.38 3.71 -5.73
N ALA A 101 21.67 5.00 -5.59
CA ALA A 101 21.85 5.64 -4.29
C ALA A 101 20.59 5.52 -3.42
N ALA A 102 19.41 5.75 -4.01
CA ALA A 102 18.12 5.61 -3.33
C ALA A 102 17.87 4.16 -2.89
N LEU A 103 18.14 3.18 -3.74
CA LEU A 103 18.02 1.76 -3.40
C LEU A 103 19.00 1.36 -2.29
N SER A 104 20.25 1.80 -2.36
CA SER A 104 21.26 1.54 -1.33
C SER A 104 20.86 2.16 0.02
N SER A 105 20.36 3.39 0.02
CA SER A 105 19.85 4.05 1.22
C SER A 105 18.64 3.32 1.80
N LEU A 106 17.70 2.89 0.94
CA LEU A 106 16.55 2.09 1.34
C LEU A 106 16.97 0.77 1.97
N LEU A 107 17.89 0.04 1.35
CA LEU A 107 18.41 -1.24 1.87
C LEU A 107 19.13 -1.06 3.21
N LEU A 108 19.92 0.00 3.36
CA LEU A 108 20.60 0.31 4.60
C LEU A 108 19.59 0.60 5.73
N LEU A 109 18.64 1.50 5.47
CA LEU A 109 17.61 1.85 6.44
C LEU A 109 16.76 0.63 6.81
N LEU A 110 16.37 -0.16 5.81
CA LEU A 110 15.62 -1.40 6.01
C LEU A 110 16.41 -2.41 6.84
N GLY A 111 17.70 -2.62 6.55
CA GLY A 111 18.56 -3.51 7.33
C GLY A 111 18.65 -3.08 8.80
N ILE A 112 18.84 -1.79 9.07
CA ILE A 112 18.87 -1.23 10.42
C ILE A 112 17.52 -1.45 11.11
N THR A 113 16.41 -1.08 10.47
CA THR A 113 15.06 -1.22 11.03
C THR A 113 14.73 -2.68 11.34
N LEU A 114 15.00 -3.61 10.43
CA LEU A 114 14.74 -5.04 10.64
C LEU A 114 15.58 -5.62 11.77
N THR A 115 16.85 -5.22 11.87
CA THR A 115 17.74 -5.66 12.95
C THR A 115 17.23 -5.16 14.30
N LEU A 116 16.82 -3.89 14.38
CA LEU A 116 16.23 -3.30 15.58
C LEU A 116 14.92 -3.99 15.98
N LEU A 117 14.04 -4.28 15.01
CA LEU A 117 12.79 -5.00 15.24
C LEU A 117 13.03 -6.45 15.67
N ALA A 118 14.01 -7.14 15.08
CA ALA A 118 14.35 -8.51 15.45
C ALA A 118 14.85 -8.59 16.90
N TRP A 119 15.73 -7.66 17.27
CA TRP A 119 16.30 -7.58 18.61
C TRP A 119 15.24 -7.21 19.66
N ASN A 120 14.36 -6.25 19.33
CA ASN A 120 13.37 -5.71 20.27
C ASN A 120 11.95 -6.25 20.04
N ALA A 121 11.80 -7.40 19.38
CA ALA A 121 10.49 -7.95 18.99
C ALA A 121 9.52 -8.07 20.16
N GLU A 122 10.02 -8.55 21.31
CA GLU A 122 9.23 -8.71 22.54
C GLU A 122 8.79 -7.36 23.10
N ALA A 123 9.70 -6.39 23.20
CA ALA A 123 9.39 -5.05 23.68
C ALA A 123 8.38 -4.34 22.77
N VAL A 124 8.53 -4.47 21.45
CA VAL A 124 7.60 -3.92 20.45
C VAL A 124 6.21 -4.53 20.62
N MET A 125 6.10 -5.85 20.73
CA MET A 125 4.82 -6.52 20.90
C MET A 125 4.18 -6.22 22.25
N THR A 126 4.98 -6.07 23.31
CA THR A 126 4.49 -5.71 24.64
C THR A 126 3.95 -4.29 24.66
N LEU A 127 4.65 -3.36 24.01
CA LEU A 127 4.24 -1.97 23.94
C LEU A 127 2.96 -1.78 23.13
N ILE A 128 2.85 -2.46 21.99
CA ILE A 128 1.71 -2.29 21.06
C ILE A 128 0.51 -3.16 21.49
N PHE A 129 0.76 -4.33 22.09
CA PHE A 129 -0.27 -5.30 22.47
C PHE A 129 -0.03 -5.87 23.89
N PRO A 130 -0.15 -5.05 24.96
CA PRO A 130 0.19 -5.45 26.33
C PRO A 130 -0.75 -6.50 26.96
N GLY A 131 -1.88 -6.84 26.32
CA GLY A 131 -2.91 -7.71 26.88
C GLY A 131 -3.07 -9.07 26.19
N LEU A 132 -2.09 -9.51 25.39
CA LEU A 132 -2.20 -10.78 24.66
C LEU A 132 -2.08 -11.98 25.60
N VAL A 133 -3.06 -12.89 25.54
CA VAL A 133 -3.04 -14.15 26.27
C VAL A 133 -1.87 -15.04 25.83
N LEU A 134 -1.61 -15.12 24.52
CA LEU A 134 -0.51 -15.88 23.93
C LEU A 134 0.58 -14.93 23.42
N HIS A 135 1.20 -14.21 24.37
CA HIS A 135 2.19 -13.17 24.05
C HIS A 135 3.43 -13.72 23.34
N GLU A 136 4.02 -14.80 23.87
CA GLU A 136 5.22 -15.43 23.31
C GLU A 136 5.00 -15.91 21.86
N GLU A 137 3.84 -16.52 21.60
CA GLU A 137 3.48 -16.98 20.26
C GLU A 137 3.30 -15.81 19.28
N ALA A 138 2.76 -14.67 19.75
CA ALA A 138 2.64 -13.46 18.94
C ALA A 138 4.03 -12.87 18.59
N VAL A 139 4.97 -12.88 19.54
CA VAL A 139 6.36 -12.43 19.30
C VAL A 139 7.06 -13.33 18.28
N ASP A 140 6.91 -14.65 18.41
CA ASP A 140 7.50 -15.60 17.47
C ASP A 140 6.90 -15.49 16.07
N ASN A 141 5.58 -15.33 15.97
CA ASN A 141 4.91 -15.07 14.70
C ASN A 141 5.40 -13.75 14.08
N PHE A 142 5.58 -12.70 14.87
CA PHE A 142 6.11 -11.42 14.39
C PHE A 142 7.55 -11.57 13.86
N ARG A 143 8.42 -12.30 14.56
CA ARG A 143 9.79 -12.60 14.09
C ARG A 143 9.80 -13.34 12.75
N ARG A 144 8.90 -14.31 12.57
CA ARG A 144 8.74 -15.04 11.29
C ARG A 144 8.27 -14.16 10.15
N LEU A 145 7.61 -13.03 10.44
CA LEU A 145 7.13 -12.06 9.45
C LEU A 145 8.17 -10.99 9.10
N LEU A 146 9.33 -10.92 9.77
CA LEU A 146 10.39 -9.96 9.41
C LEU A 146 10.85 -10.04 7.95
N PRO A 147 11.01 -11.23 7.33
CA PRO A 147 11.30 -11.32 5.90
C PRO A 147 10.22 -10.67 5.03
N TYR A 148 8.95 -10.75 5.44
CA TYR A 148 7.85 -10.06 4.75
C TYR A 148 7.99 -8.53 4.85
N LEU A 149 8.38 -7.99 6.00
CA LEU A 149 8.67 -6.56 6.15
C LEU A 149 9.82 -6.10 5.24
N ALA A 150 10.79 -6.97 4.94
CA ALA A 150 11.87 -6.66 4.01
C ALA A 150 11.39 -6.50 2.56
N LEU A 151 10.44 -7.35 2.14
CA LEU A 151 9.98 -7.43 0.76
C LEU A 151 9.06 -6.26 0.37
N VAL A 152 8.29 -5.74 1.32
CA VAL A 152 7.28 -4.71 1.07
C VAL A 152 7.88 -3.39 0.55
N PRO A 153 8.90 -2.77 1.20
CA PRO A 153 9.52 -1.56 0.69
C PRO A 153 10.25 -1.76 -0.64
N LEU A 154 10.82 -2.95 -0.87
CA LEU A 154 11.46 -3.29 -2.13
C LEU A 154 10.46 -3.32 -3.28
N MET A 155 9.33 -4.01 -3.10
CA MET A 155 8.24 -4.00 -4.10
C MET A 155 7.75 -2.58 -4.37
N ALA A 156 7.58 -1.76 -3.33
CA ALA A 156 7.16 -0.38 -3.50
C ALA A 156 8.18 0.46 -4.27
N PHE A 157 9.47 0.27 -4.01
CA PHE A 157 10.54 0.94 -4.74
C PHE A 157 10.56 0.51 -6.21
N SER A 158 10.44 -0.79 -6.49
CA SER A 158 10.33 -1.29 -7.86
C SER A 158 9.13 -0.69 -8.60
N ARG A 159 7.98 -0.56 -7.93
CA ARG A 159 6.79 0.12 -8.48
C ARG A 159 7.06 1.61 -8.73
N ALA A 160 7.67 2.30 -7.79
CA ALA A 160 8.01 3.72 -7.91
C ALA A 160 8.96 3.98 -9.09
N LEU A 161 9.98 3.14 -9.25
CA LEU A 161 10.92 3.20 -10.37
C LEU A 161 10.22 2.92 -11.71
N PHE A 162 9.36 1.91 -11.77
CA PHE A 162 8.58 1.59 -12.96
C PHE A 162 7.73 2.78 -13.42
N ILE A 163 7.00 3.41 -12.50
CA ILE A 163 6.20 4.62 -12.75
C ILE A 163 7.10 5.79 -13.16
N ALA A 164 8.25 5.98 -12.51
CA ALA A 164 9.17 7.08 -12.79
C ALA A 164 9.79 6.98 -14.19
N THR A 165 10.05 5.78 -14.70
CA THR A 165 10.59 5.56 -16.05
C THR A 165 9.60 5.82 -17.19
N GLY A 166 8.33 6.14 -16.89
CA GLY A 166 7.30 6.39 -17.90
C GLY A 166 6.74 5.13 -18.56
N ARG A 167 7.21 3.94 -18.17
CA ARG A 167 6.60 2.66 -18.54
C ARG A 167 5.33 2.46 -17.71
N THR A 168 4.29 3.22 -18.01
CA THR A 168 2.95 2.87 -17.50
C THR A 168 2.44 1.70 -18.34
N LEU A 169 1.87 0.68 -17.70
CA LEU A 169 1.09 -0.32 -18.42
C LEU A 169 0.07 0.44 -19.28
N PRO A 170 -0.14 0.07 -20.56
CA PRO A 170 -1.08 0.76 -21.44
C PRO A 170 -2.53 0.42 -21.06
N LEU A 171 -2.91 0.60 -19.80
CA LEU A 171 -4.29 0.55 -19.30
C LEU A 171 -5.10 1.75 -19.82
N SER A 172 -4.42 2.82 -20.24
CA SER A 172 -5.01 3.93 -21.01
C SER A 172 -5.37 3.54 -22.45
N SER A 173 -4.86 2.41 -22.96
CA SER A 173 -5.23 1.86 -24.28
C SER A 173 -6.37 0.84 -24.21
N LEU A 174 -6.73 0.37 -23.01
CA LEU A 174 -7.96 -0.41 -22.84
C LEU A 174 -9.13 0.54 -23.07
N LYS A 175 -9.82 0.36 -24.21
CA LYS A 175 -11.08 1.06 -24.50
C LYS A 175 -11.92 1.08 -23.21
N PRO A 176 -12.41 2.25 -22.77
CA PRO A 176 -13.29 2.30 -21.62
C PRO A 176 -14.42 1.31 -21.88
N PHE A 177 -14.59 0.34 -20.99
CA PHE A 177 -15.62 -0.67 -21.09
C PHE A 177 -16.99 0.02 -21.06
N ARG A 178 -17.50 0.36 -22.25
CA ARG A 178 -18.84 0.88 -22.45
C ARG A 178 -19.78 -0.29 -22.22
N MET A 179 -20.43 -0.34 -21.05
CA MET A 179 -21.57 -1.23 -20.90
C MET A 179 -22.67 -0.77 -21.87
N PRO A 180 -23.21 -1.67 -22.72
CA PRO A 180 -24.43 -1.39 -23.47
C PRO A 180 -25.57 -1.09 -22.49
N PRO A 181 -26.54 -0.26 -22.91
CA PRO A 181 -27.66 0.18 -22.07
C PRO A 181 -28.53 -0.99 -21.59
#